data_AF-A0A257LMM3-F1
#
_entry.id   AF-A0A257LMM3-F1
#
_cell.length_a   1.000
_cell.length_b   1.000
_cell.length_c   1.000
_cell.angle_alpha   90.00
_cell.angle_beta   90.00
_cell.angle_gamma   90.00
#
_symmetry.space_group_name_H-M   'P 1'
#
loop_
_entity.id
_entity.type
_entity.pdbx_description
1 polymer ?
#
loop_
_entity_poly.entity_id
_entity_poly.type
_entity_poly.pdbx_seq_one_letter_code
_entity_poly.pdbx_strand_id
1 'polypeptide(L)'
;LVLGNHDRNSGALPADLGLEIVPTLDLDGWHIVHDPAEAPADRPSIAGHWHPAVRIPDGKRTSLRLPCFWLRESCLVLPSFGSFTGGQVIQPLPGHRVFTVLRDKVVELPESLWK
;
A
#
# COMPACT_ATOMS: atom_id res chain seq x y z
N LEU A 1 -1.67 -12.33 -11.13
CA LEU A 1 -1.32 -10.89 -11.23
C LEU A 1 -2.61 -10.10 -11.34
N VAL A 2 -2.88 -9.25 -10.35
CA VAL A 2 -3.93 -8.22 -10.46
C VAL A 2 -3.36 -7.07 -11.28
N LEU A 3 -3.97 -6.75 -12.42
CA LEU A 3 -3.40 -5.82 -13.40
C LEU A 3 -3.32 -4.39 -12.88
N GLY A 4 -2.12 -3.84 -12.91
CA GLY A 4 -1.87 -2.42 -12.68
C GLY A 4 -1.75 -1.57 -13.92
N ASN A 5 -1.71 -0.26 -13.71
CA ASN A 5 -1.48 0.73 -14.77
C ASN A 5 -0.13 0.52 -15.48
N HIS A 6 0.92 0.16 -14.75
CA HIS A 6 2.23 -0.16 -15.34
C HIS A 6 2.19 -1.44 -16.19
N ASP A 7 1.50 -2.49 -15.71
CA ASP A 7 1.37 -3.75 -16.45
C ASP A 7 0.62 -3.55 -17.77
N ARG A 8 -0.50 -2.80 -17.73
CA ARG A 8 -1.27 -2.44 -18.93
C ARG A 8 -0.44 -1.71 -19.97
N ASN A 9 0.48 -0.84 -19.54
CA ASN A 9 1.36 -0.07 -20.41
C ASN A 9 2.57 -0.88 -20.93
N SER A 10 2.85 -2.04 -20.34
CA SER A 10 4.00 -2.89 -20.67
C SER A 10 3.73 -3.86 -21.83
N GLY A 11 2.48 -3.92 -22.30
CA GLY A 11 2.05 -4.89 -23.32
C GLY A 11 1.71 -6.26 -22.73
N ALA A 12 1.56 -7.26 -23.60
CA ALA A 12 1.27 -8.63 -23.17
C ALA A 12 2.49 -9.22 -22.44
N LEU A 13 2.25 -9.76 -21.23
CA LEU A 13 3.27 -10.52 -20.50
C LEU A 13 3.56 -11.83 -21.24
N PRO A 14 4.81 -12.33 -21.22
CA PRO A 14 5.16 -13.62 -21.81
C PRO A 14 4.28 -14.76 -21.26
N ALA A 15 3.72 -15.57 -22.17
CA ALA A 15 2.76 -16.62 -21.81
C ALA A 15 3.40 -17.78 -21.01
N ASP A 16 4.71 -17.94 -21.10
CA ASP A 16 5.50 -18.95 -20.40
C ASP A 16 5.76 -18.62 -18.92
N LEU A 17 5.37 -17.43 -18.45
CA LEU A 17 5.46 -17.06 -17.03
C LEU A 17 4.46 -17.81 -16.13
N GLY A 18 3.45 -18.46 -16.70
CA GLY A 18 2.45 -19.22 -15.93
C GLY A 18 1.61 -18.35 -14.98
N LEU A 19 1.55 -17.04 -15.23
CA LEU A 19 0.78 -16.11 -14.41
C LEU A 19 -0.66 -16.04 -14.90
N GLU A 20 -1.60 -16.28 -13.99
CA GLU A 20 -3.00 -15.90 -14.23
C GLU A 20 -3.12 -14.37 -14.12
N ILE A 21 -3.64 -13.72 -15.15
CA ILE A 21 -3.80 -12.27 -15.21
C ILE A 21 -5.28 -11.96 -15.01
N VAL A 22 -5.59 -11.22 -13.94
CA VAL A 22 -6.97 -10.89 -13.56
C VAL A 22 -7.10 -9.39 -13.29
N PRO A 23 -8.29 -8.80 -13.50
CA PRO A 23 -8.53 -7.39 -13.16
C PRO A 23 -8.60 -7.16 -11.64
N THR A 24 -9.13 -8.13 -10.90
CA THR A 24 -9.25 -8.16 -9.44
C THR A 24 -9.21 -9.61 -8.96
N LEU A 25 -8.99 -9.84 -7.67
CA LEU A 25 -8.95 -11.19 -7.09
C LEU A 25 -9.67 -11.20 -5.73
N ASP A 26 -10.68 -12.07 -5.58
CA ASP A 26 -11.28 -12.36 -4.28
C ASP A 26 -10.57 -13.56 -3.65
N LEU A 27 -10.00 -13.38 -2.45
CA LEU A 27 -9.21 -14.40 -1.75
C LEU A 27 -9.44 -14.32 -0.24
N ASP A 28 -9.89 -15.42 0.37
CA ASP A 28 -10.09 -15.54 1.83
C ASP A 28 -10.85 -14.36 2.46
N GLY A 29 -11.88 -13.88 1.76
CA GLY A 29 -12.72 -12.75 2.18
C GLY A 29 -12.15 -11.37 1.86
N TRP A 30 -10.95 -11.27 1.29
CA TRP A 30 -10.34 -10.03 0.83
C TRP A 30 -10.59 -9.77 -0.65
N HIS A 31 -10.85 -8.51 -0.98
CA HIS A 31 -10.87 -8.05 -2.36
C HIS A 31 -9.54 -7.39 -2.74
N ILE A 32 -8.80 -8.00 -3.66
CA ILE A 32 -7.48 -7.51 -4.09
C ILE A 32 -7.64 -6.72 -5.39
N VAL A 33 -7.24 -5.45 -5.33
CA VAL A 33 -7.29 -4.49 -6.45
C VAL A 33 -5.92 -3.83 -6.63
N HIS A 34 -5.67 -3.23 -7.79
CA HIS A 34 -4.41 -2.51 -7.98
C HIS A 34 -4.43 -1.14 -7.31
N ASP A 35 -5.49 -0.35 -7.56
CA ASP A 35 -5.62 1.01 -7.06
C ASP A 35 -6.58 1.08 -5.85
N PRO A 36 -6.19 1.68 -4.72
CA PRO A 36 -7.09 1.93 -3.59
C PRO A 36 -8.37 2.70 -3.95
N ALA A 37 -8.39 3.46 -5.06
CA ALA A 37 -9.59 4.13 -5.57
C ALA A 37 -10.63 3.16 -6.16
N GLU A 38 -10.22 1.96 -6.55
CA GLU A 38 -11.10 0.89 -7.06
C GLU A 38 -11.61 -0.02 -5.92
N ALA A 39 -11.16 0.20 -4.68
CA ALA A 39 -11.56 -0.58 -3.52
C ALA A 39 -13.02 -0.24 -3.11
N PRO A 40 -13.92 -1.22 -3.06
CA PRO A 40 -15.31 -1.01 -2.63
C PRO A 40 -15.41 -0.74 -1.13
N ALA A 41 -16.37 0.09 -0.73
CA ALA A 41 -16.53 0.53 0.66
C ALA A 41 -17.10 -0.56 1.59
N ASP A 42 -17.83 -1.53 1.04
CA ASP A 42 -18.63 -2.52 1.79
C ASP A 42 -17.91 -3.85 2.06
N ARG A 43 -16.68 -4.03 1.57
CA ARG A 43 -15.87 -5.24 1.84
C ARG A 43 -14.39 -4.93 2.05
N PRO A 44 -13.70 -5.74 2.86
CA PRO A 44 -12.28 -5.52 3.13
C PRO A 44 -11.44 -5.74 1.87
N SER A 45 -10.53 -4.80 1.61
CA SER A 45 -9.74 -4.77 0.37
C SER A 45 -8.24 -4.65 0.65
N ILE A 46 -7.43 -5.18 -0.26
CA ILE A 46 -5.98 -4.99 -0.29
C ILE A 46 -5.63 -4.30 -1.61
N ALA A 47 -4.85 -3.24 -1.54
CA ALA A 47 -4.48 -2.46 -2.72
C ALA A 47 -3.01 -2.03 -2.72
N GLY A 48 -2.47 -1.79 -3.90
CA GLY A 48 -1.12 -1.28 -4.12
C GLY A 48 -1.14 0.17 -4.62
N HIS A 49 -0.42 0.40 -5.72
CA HIS A 49 -0.35 1.64 -6.51
C HIS A 49 0.17 2.91 -5.82
N TRP A 50 -0.44 3.36 -4.72
CA TRP A 50 -0.13 4.64 -4.07
C TRP A 50 1.22 4.62 -3.33
N HIS A 51 1.73 3.43 -3.00
CA HIS A 51 2.99 3.22 -2.30
C HIS A 51 3.11 4.11 -1.05
N PRO A 52 2.21 3.99 -0.07
CA PRO A 52 2.16 4.86 1.10
C PRO A 52 3.49 4.86 1.88
N ALA A 53 3.90 6.06 2.26
CA ALA A 53 5.00 6.34 3.16
C ALA A 53 4.54 7.28 4.28
N VAL A 54 5.12 7.14 5.46
CA VAL A 54 4.87 8.01 6.61
C VAL A 54 6.12 8.83 6.90
N ARG A 55 5.91 10.09 7.31
CA ARG A 55 6.98 10.98 7.77
C ARG A 55 6.93 11.06 9.29
N ILE A 56 8.02 10.68 9.94
CA ILE A 56 8.18 10.73 11.40
C ILE A 56 9.22 11.82 11.72
N PRO A 57 8.85 12.87 12.48
CA PRO A 57 9.82 13.86 12.96
C PRO A 57 10.84 13.18 13.89
N ASP A 58 12.13 13.51 13.75
CA ASP A 58 13.20 12.95 14.61
C ASP A 58 13.65 13.91 15.72
N GLY A 59 12.86 14.97 15.97
CA GLY A 59 13.13 16.00 16.98
C GLY A 59 14.25 16.97 16.58
N LYS A 60 14.92 16.78 15.44
CA LYS A 60 15.82 17.76 14.82
C LYS A 60 15.11 18.40 13.62
N ARG A 61 15.80 19.27 12.87
CA ARG A 61 15.29 19.80 11.58
C ARG A 61 15.21 18.72 10.47
N THR A 62 15.22 17.45 10.85
CA THR A 62 15.22 16.29 9.98
C THR A 62 13.97 15.46 10.23
N SER A 63 13.66 14.56 9.29
CA SER A 63 12.52 13.66 9.42
C SER A 63 12.86 12.34 8.75
N LEU A 64 12.38 11.25 9.32
CA LEU A 64 12.47 9.93 8.72
C LEU A 64 11.27 9.72 7.81
N ARG A 65 11.53 9.20 6.61
CA ARG A 65 10.49 8.77 5.69
C ARG A 65 10.57 7.26 5.58
N LEU A 66 9.49 6.59 5.97
CA LEU A 66 9.43 5.14 6.00
C LEU A 66 8.27 4.66 5.13
N PRO A 67 8.46 3.62 4.29
CA PRO A 67 7.34 2.90 3.71
C PRO A 67 6.42 2.40 4.83
N CYS A 68 5.12 2.42 4.58
CA CYS A 68 4.14 2.01 5.58
C CYS A 68 3.00 1.24 4.94
N PHE A 69 2.38 0.34 5.70
CA PHE A 69 1.04 -0.14 5.42
C PHE A 69 0.06 0.89 5.95
N TRP A 70 -0.96 1.21 5.16
CA TRP A 70 -1.97 2.17 5.54
C TRP A 70 -3.35 1.53 5.48
N LEU A 71 -3.95 1.30 6.64
CA LEU A 71 -5.32 0.85 6.75
C LEU A 71 -6.23 2.09 6.83
N ARG A 72 -6.99 2.34 5.77
CA ARG A 72 -8.02 3.38 5.70
C ARG A 72 -9.38 2.73 5.50
N GLU A 73 -10.36 3.09 6.33
CA GLU A 73 -11.71 2.50 6.25
C GLU A 73 -11.64 0.95 6.21
N SER A 74 -12.03 0.33 5.10
CA SER A 74 -11.97 -1.12 4.84
C SER A 74 -10.81 -1.53 3.91
N CYS A 75 -9.92 -0.63 3.52
CA CYS A 75 -8.85 -0.88 2.55
C CYS A 75 -7.45 -0.81 3.17
N LEU A 76 -6.69 -1.90 3.05
CA LEU A 76 -5.26 -1.98 3.38
C LEU A 76 -4.42 -1.65 2.16
N VAL A 77 -3.74 -0.51 2.19
CA VAL A 77 -2.82 -0.08 1.14
C VAL A 77 -1.39 -0.52 1.48
N LEU A 78 -0.78 -1.29 0.59
CA LEU A 78 0.55 -1.87 0.75
C LEU A 78 1.66 -0.90 0.33
N PRO A 79 2.81 -0.86 1.05
CA PRO A 79 3.99 -0.13 0.58
C PRO A 79 4.52 -0.74 -0.72
N SER A 80 5.34 0.02 -1.46
CA SER A 80 6.04 -0.56 -2.60
C SER A 80 6.99 -1.66 -2.15
N PHE A 81 7.03 -2.77 -2.90
CA PHE A 81 8.08 -3.78 -2.76
C PHE A 81 9.44 -3.29 -3.30
N GLY A 82 9.42 -2.38 -4.28
CA GLY A 82 10.63 -1.86 -4.93
C GLY A 82 11.35 -0.81 -4.10
N SER A 83 12.68 -0.82 -4.11
CA SER A 83 13.53 0.15 -3.42
C SER A 83 13.55 1.54 -4.06
N PHE A 84 13.02 1.69 -5.28
CA PHE A 84 13.19 2.88 -6.12
C PHE A 84 12.14 3.98 -5.90
N THR A 85 10.95 3.65 -5.40
CA THR A 85 9.91 4.65 -5.18
C THR A 85 9.93 5.07 -3.73
N GLY A 86 10.32 6.31 -3.43
CA GLY A 86 10.28 6.85 -2.07
C GLY A 86 8.88 6.83 -1.42
N GLY A 87 7.83 6.46 -2.16
CA GLY A 87 6.45 6.31 -1.70
C GLY A 87 5.70 7.63 -1.57
N GLN A 88 4.37 7.66 -1.58
CA GLN A 88 3.64 8.91 -1.34
C GLN A 88 3.54 9.18 0.15
N VAL A 89 3.97 10.36 0.63
CA VAL A 89 3.77 10.72 2.04
C VAL A 89 2.28 10.93 2.29
N ILE A 90 1.68 10.05 3.09
CA ILE A 90 0.25 10.07 3.37
C ILE A 90 -0.09 11.07 4.47
N GLN A 91 -1.36 11.50 4.48
CA GLN A 91 -1.97 12.27 5.57
C GLN A 91 -3.12 11.43 6.13
N PRO A 92 -2.88 10.59 7.15
CA PRO A 92 -3.92 9.75 7.70
C PRO A 92 -4.99 10.59 8.40
N LEU A 93 -6.27 10.19 8.25
CA LEU A 93 -7.41 10.81 8.93
C LEU A 93 -7.70 10.08 10.25
N PRO A 94 -8.49 10.67 11.16
CA PRO A 94 -8.95 9.96 12.36
C PRO A 94 -9.57 8.60 12.01
N GLY A 95 -9.18 7.56 12.74
CA GLY A 95 -9.61 6.18 12.50
C GLY A 95 -8.76 5.40 11.48
N HIS A 96 -7.83 6.07 10.77
CA HIS A 96 -6.83 5.37 9.96
C HIS A 96 -5.74 4.78 10.86
N ARG A 97 -5.20 3.63 10.46
CA ARG A 97 -4.09 2.96 11.15
C ARG A 97 -2.89 2.87 10.22
N VAL A 98 -1.71 3.19 10.75
CA VAL A 98 -0.46 3.21 9.98
C VAL A 98 0.51 2.25 10.61
N PHE A 99 1.08 1.36 9.81
CA PHE A 99 2.08 0.41 10.26
C PHE A 99 3.35 0.57 9.44
N THR A 100 4.52 0.45 10.04
CA THR A 100 5.79 0.46 9.31
C THR A 100 6.60 -0.78 9.64
N VAL A 101 7.60 -1.07 8.80
CA VAL A 101 8.53 -2.17 9.04
C VAL A 101 9.76 -1.61 9.72
N LEU A 102 9.96 -2.00 10.98
CA LEU A 102 11.18 -1.72 11.72
C LEU A 102 11.94 -3.03 11.89
N ARG A 103 13.10 -3.11 11.23
CA ARG A 103 13.93 -4.33 11.17
C ARG A 103 13.13 -5.50 10.57
N ASP A 104 12.75 -6.45 11.40
CA ASP A 104 12.05 -7.70 11.08
C ASP A 104 10.59 -7.71 11.57
N LYS A 105 10.07 -6.55 12.00
CA LYS A 105 8.73 -6.46 12.61
C LYS A 105 7.88 -5.39 11.97
N VAL A 106 6.59 -5.69 11.84
CA VAL A 106 5.55 -4.71 11.56
C VAL A 106 5.13 -4.07 12.88
N VAL A 107 5.23 -2.75 12.96
CA VAL A 107 4.82 -1.98 14.15
C VAL A 107 3.75 -0.97 13.77
N GLU A 108 2.72 -0.86 14.60
CA GLU A 108 1.73 0.21 14.48
C GLU A 108 2.30 1.51 15.03
N LEU A 109 2.15 2.60 14.27
CA LEU A 109 2.60 3.92 14.67
C LEU A 109 1.47 4.64 15.42
N PRO A 110 1.69 5.07 16.68
CA PRO A 110 0.71 5.88 17.40
C PRO A 110 0.44 7.18 16.65
N GLU A 111 -0.80 7.68 16.76
CA GLU A 111 -1.24 8.90 16.05
C GLU A 111 -0.35 10.12 16.33
N SER A 112 0.24 10.18 17.52
CA SER A 112 1.15 11.26 17.94
C SER A 112 2.46 11.36 17.16
N LEU A 113 2.82 10.35 16.34
CA LEU A 113 4.06 10.35 15.56
C LEU A 113 3.89 10.83 14.12
N TRP A 114 2.65 10.97 13.65
CA TRP A 114 2.34 11.37 12.27
C TRP A 114 1.27 12.47 12.16
N LYS A 115 0.64 12.86 13.27
CA LYS A 115 -0.04 14.16 13.43
C LYS A 115 0.98 15.26 13.65
#